data_AF-A0A0D2RB06-F1
#
_entry.id   AF-A0A0D2RB06-F1
#
_cell.length_a   1.000
_cell.length_b   1.000
_cell.length_c   1.000
_cell.angle_alpha   90.00
_cell.angle_beta   90.00
_cell.angle_gamma   90.00
#
_symmetry.space_group_name_H-M   'P 1'
#
loop_
_entity.id
_entity.type
_entity.pdbx_description
1 polymer ?
#
loop_
_entity_poly.entity_id
_entity_poly.type
_entity_poly.pdbx_seq_one_letter_code
_entity_poly.pdbx_strand_id
1 'polypeptide(L)'
;MVTVNIGMLHYILDHVYGAFVHRTKITPPFFSRGWGGTKLELLERLISQLFPEVEGQNWPPSLIQPIWRTVWETQNACLREGVFRTPCDEQLLSALPPESHNARVAFLVPKDVPPQKMACVVHLAGTGDHTFERRLRLGGPLLKQNIATMVLESPFYGQRRPMLQRGAKLLCVSDLLLLGRATIEEARSLLYWLDSEAGFGKMGVCGLSMG
;
A
#
# COMPACT_ATOMS: atom_id res chain seq x y z
N MET A 1 -15.74 47.55 2.53
CA MET A 1 -14.97 46.37 2.95
C MET A 1 -14.99 45.39 1.78
N VAL A 2 -13.90 45.30 1.02
CA VAL A 2 -13.87 44.46 -0.20
C VAL A 2 -13.73 43.02 0.24
N THR A 3 -14.81 42.25 0.09
CA THR A 3 -14.80 40.80 0.24
C THR A 3 -13.96 40.22 -0.90
N VAL A 4 -12.66 40.05 -0.65
CA VAL A 4 -11.78 39.31 -1.57
C VAL A 4 -12.39 37.92 -1.71
N ASN A 5 -12.79 37.56 -2.92
CA ASN A 5 -13.36 36.25 -3.20
C ASN A 5 -12.22 35.21 -3.10
N ILE A 6 -12.04 34.68 -1.90
CA ILE A 6 -10.96 33.75 -1.52
C ILE A 6 -10.88 32.57 -2.51
N GLY A 7 -12.02 32.12 -3.05
CA GLY A 7 -12.05 31.07 -4.07
C GLY A 7 -11.40 31.48 -5.40
N MET A 8 -11.60 32.71 -5.85
CA MET A 8 -10.97 33.24 -7.07
C MET A 8 -9.46 33.44 -6.88
N LEU A 9 -9.03 33.84 -5.68
CA LEU A 9 -7.61 33.94 -5.35
C LEU A 9 -6.93 32.56 -5.36
N HIS A 10 -7.53 31.54 -4.72
CA HIS A 10 -7.00 30.17 -4.77
C HIS A 10 -6.94 29.64 -6.20
N TYR A 11 -7.98 29.87 -7.00
CA TYR A 11 -8.01 29.47 -8.41
C TYR A 11 -6.85 30.08 -9.22
N ILE A 12 -6.59 31.38 -9.06
CA ILE A 12 -5.49 32.07 -9.75
C ILE A 12 -4.13 31.54 -9.25
N LEU A 13 -3.97 31.34 -7.94
CA LEU A 13 -2.74 30.80 -7.36
C LEU A 13 -2.46 29.37 -7.86
N ASP A 14 -3.47 28.51 -7.94
CA ASP A 14 -3.34 27.16 -8.47
C ASP A 14 -2.94 27.16 -9.94
N HIS A 15 -3.51 28.07 -10.74
CA HIS A 15 -3.16 28.21 -12.16
C HIS A 15 -1.72 28.72 -12.34
N VAL A 16 -1.32 29.73 -11.58
CA VAL A 16 0.04 30.27 -11.62
C VAL A 16 1.04 29.21 -11.16
N TYR A 17 0.74 28.51 -10.06
CA TYR A 17 1.57 27.42 -9.54
C TYR A 17 1.69 26.28 -10.56
N GLY A 18 0.57 25.80 -11.11
CA GLY A 18 0.54 24.74 -12.11
C GLY A 18 1.31 25.12 -13.37
N ALA A 19 1.09 26.32 -13.91
CA ALA A 19 1.80 26.82 -15.08
C ALA A 19 3.31 26.96 -14.80
N PHE A 20 3.69 27.48 -13.63
CA PHE A 20 5.09 27.62 -13.25
C PHE A 20 5.76 26.26 -13.10
N VAL A 21 5.21 25.33 -12.32
CA VAL A 21 5.77 23.99 -12.10
C VAL A 21 5.89 23.21 -13.40
N HIS A 22 4.86 23.27 -14.26
CA HIS A 22 4.86 22.54 -15.53
C HIS A 22 5.86 23.13 -16.53
N ARG A 23 5.93 24.46 -16.68
CA ARG A 23 6.84 25.12 -17.63
C ARG A 23 8.30 25.04 -17.21
N THR A 24 8.57 25.14 -15.91
CA THR A 24 9.94 25.14 -15.39
C THR A 24 10.52 23.74 -15.21
N LYS A 25 9.69 22.68 -15.27
CA LYS A 25 10.09 21.29 -15.03
C LYS A 25 10.88 21.11 -13.71
N ILE A 26 10.64 21.98 -12.72
CA ILE A 26 11.33 21.96 -11.42
C ILE A 26 11.15 20.61 -10.73
N THR A 27 10.01 19.95 -10.97
CA THR A 27 9.78 18.60 -10.47
C THR A 27 9.66 17.62 -11.65
N PRO A 28 10.20 16.40 -11.53
CA PRO A 28 10.07 15.42 -12.59
C PRO A 28 8.58 15.07 -12.81
N PRO A 29 8.15 14.76 -14.03
CA PRO A 29 6.81 14.26 -14.27
C PRO A 29 6.60 12.91 -13.57
N PHE A 30 5.33 12.56 -13.35
CA PHE A 30 4.98 11.18 -13.05
C PHE A 30 5.27 10.34 -14.31
N PHE A 31 5.98 9.22 -14.16
CA PHE A 31 6.47 8.38 -15.27
C PHE A 31 7.55 9.03 -16.15
N SER A 32 8.59 9.61 -15.54
CA SER A 32 9.69 10.29 -16.26
C SER A 32 10.49 9.41 -17.22
N ARG A 33 10.38 8.09 -17.13
CA ARG A 33 11.01 7.10 -18.02
C ARG A 33 10.02 6.43 -18.98
N GLY A 34 8.80 6.97 -19.09
CA GLY A 34 7.78 6.50 -20.04
C GLY A 34 7.09 5.22 -19.59
N TRP A 35 6.85 4.31 -20.53
CA TRP A 35 5.96 3.16 -20.33
C TRP A 35 6.59 1.97 -19.59
N GLY A 36 7.91 1.81 -19.65
CA GLY A 36 8.63 0.71 -18.96
C GLY A 36 9.15 -0.42 -19.86
N GLY A 37 8.90 -0.36 -21.18
CA GLY A 37 9.49 -1.28 -22.17
C GLY A 37 9.22 -2.75 -21.86
N THR A 38 10.28 -3.54 -21.70
CA THR A 38 10.19 -4.99 -21.41
C THR A 38 9.38 -5.33 -20.16
N LYS A 39 9.37 -4.45 -19.14
CA LYS A 39 8.51 -4.64 -17.95
C LYS A 39 7.03 -4.54 -18.30
N LEU A 40 6.67 -3.66 -19.23
CA LEU A 40 5.30 -3.52 -19.69
C LEU A 40 4.89 -4.71 -20.55
N GLU A 41 5.75 -5.18 -21.47
CA GLU A 41 5.47 -6.39 -22.27
C GLU A 41 5.29 -7.65 -21.40
N LEU A 42 6.15 -7.82 -20.40
CA LEU A 42 6.01 -8.87 -19.40
C LEU A 42 4.66 -8.74 -18.70
N LEU A 43 4.32 -7.52 -18.28
CA LEU A 43 3.07 -7.29 -17.60
C LEU A 43 1.86 -7.46 -18.52
N GLU A 44 1.89 -7.10 -19.81
CA GLU A 44 0.80 -7.36 -20.75
C GLU A 44 0.54 -8.86 -20.91
N ARG A 45 1.62 -9.67 -20.95
CA ARG A 45 1.50 -11.13 -20.89
C ARG A 45 0.89 -11.58 -19.57
N LEU A 46 1.31 -10.98 -18.46
CA LEU A 46 0.72 -11.22 -17.16
C LEU A 46 -0.71 -10.66 -17.06
N ILE A 47 -1.12 -9.64 -17.83
CA ILE A 47 -2.46 -9.01 -17.76
C ILE A 47 -3.51 -10.01 -18.24
N SER A 48 -3.17 -10.74 -19.29
CA SER A 48 -3.94 -11.89 -19.78
C SER A 48 -4.10 -12.98 -18.71
N GLN A 49 -3.22 -13.00 -17.69
CA GLN A 49 -3.25 -13.90 -16.53
C GLN A 49 -3.71 -13.20 -15.23
N LEU A 50 -3.81 -11.86 -15.21
CA LEU A 50 -4.17 -11.02 -14.06
C LEU A 50 -5.69 -10.96 -13.90
N PHE A 51 -6.40 -10.99 -15.02
CA PHE A 51 -7.86 -11.05 -15.09
C PHE A 51 -8.28 -12.30 -15.87
N PRO A 52 -8.00 -13.53 -15.35
CA PRO A 52 -8.55 -14.71 -15.98
C PRO A 52 -10.07 -14.59 -15.98
N GLU A 53 -10.72 -14.89 -17.10
CA GLU A 53 -12.19 -14.85 -17.25
C GLU A 53 -12.94 -15.79 -16.27
N VAL A 54 -12.20 -16.59 -15.49
CA VAL A 54 -12.72 -17.64 -14.61
C VAL A 54 -12.46 -17.29 -13.15
N GLU A 55 -13.54 -17.03 -12.42
CA GLU A 55 -13.54 -16.85 -10.97
C GLU A 55 -12.91 -18.07 -10.24
N GLY A 56 -12.02 -17.82 -9.27
CA GLY A 56 -11.70 -18.80 -8.22
C GLY A 56 -10.41 -19.64 -8.35
N GLN A 57 -9.61 -19.53 -9.41
CA GLN A 57 -8.45 -20.45 -9.56
C GLN A 57 -7.29 -20.27 -8.56
N ASN A 58 -7.15 -19.09 -7.91
CA ASN A 58 -6.01 -18.80 -7.01
C ASN A 58 -6.43 -18.69 -5.54
N TRP A 59 -7.38 -19.49 -5.09
CA TRP A 59 -7.70 -19.65 -3.67
C TRP A 59 -7.27 -21.06 -3.19
N PRO A 60 -6.55 -21.19 -2.06
CA PRO A 60 -6.17 -20.13 -1.13
C PRO A 60 -5.00 -19.27 -1.66
N PRO A 61 -4.89 -17.99 -1.23
CA PRO A 61 -3.69 -17.19 -1.45
C PRO A 61 -2.46 -17.85 -0.82
N SER A 62 -1.27 -17.48 -1.28
CA SER A 62 -0.03 -18.00 -0.68
C SER A 62 0.04 -17.64 0.80
N LEU A 63 0.26 -18.66 1.64
CA LEU A 63 0.47 -18.45 3.06
C LEU A 63 1.80 -17.73 3.28
N ILE A 64 1.76 -16.63 4.02
CA ILE A 64 2.94 -15.84 4.38
C ILE A 64 3.34 -16.11 5.83
N GLN A 65 4.62 -15.89 6.14
CA GLN A 65 5.15 -16.01 7.49
C GLN A 65 5.83 -14.69 7.89
N PRO A 66 5.06 -13.68 8.37
CA PRO A 66 5.64 -12.42 8.78
C PRO A 66 6.54 -12.59 10.00
N ILE A 67 7.76 -12.07 9.90
CA ILE A 67 8.70 -11.97 11.02
C ILE A 67 8.39 -10.67 11.75
N TRP A 68 7.97 -10.77 13.01
CA TRP A 68 7.48 -9.65 13.80
C TRP A 68 8.54 -9.07 14.74
N ARG A 69 8.53 -7.74 14.87
CA ARG A 69 9.23 -6.98 15.90
C ARG A 69 8.23 -6.10 16.64
N THR A 70 8.18 -6.21 17.97
CA THR A 70 7.37 -5.29 18.79
C THR A 70 8.01 -3.90 18.79
N VAL A 71 7.22 -2.89 18.41
CA VAL A 71 7.63 -1.48 18.43
C VAL A 71 7.31 -0.87 19.80
N TRP A 72 6.10 -1.10 20.29
CA TRP A 72 5.70 -0.74 21.64
C TRP A 72 4.55 -1.62 22.10
N GLU A 73 4.38 -1.71 23.42
CA GLU A 73 3.32 -2.47 24.05
C GLU A 73 2.81 -1.75 25.29
N THR A 74 1.50 -1.84 25.52
CA THR A 74 0.81 -1.34 26.70
C THR A 74 0.00 -2.48 27.33
N GLN A 75 -0.76 -2.20 28.39
CA GLN A 75 -1.68 -3.17 28.95
C GLN A 75 -2.73 -3.62 27.92
N ASN A 76 -3.29 -2.67 27.16
CA ASN A 76 -4.50 -2.93 26.36
C ASN A 76 -4.21 -3.08 24.85
N ALA A 77 -3.03 -2.68 24.37
CA ALA A 77 -2.69 -2.70 22.95
C ALA A 77 -1.20 -2.93 22.69
N CYS A 78 -0.88 -3.48 21.52
CA CYS A 78 0.47 -3.75 21.05
C CYS A 78 0.63 -3.30 19.59
N LEU A 79 1.73 -2.60 19.27
CA LEU A 79 2.15 -2.31 17.90
C LEU A 79 3.35 -3.17 17.54
N ARG A 80 3.22 -3.93 16.45
CA ARG A 80 4.28 -4.73 15.86
C ARG A 80 4.56 -4.29 14.44
N GLU A 81 5.78 -4.42 13.98
CA GLU A 81 6.15 -4.33 12.57
C GLU A 81 6.56 -5.71 12.08
N GLY A 82 6.05 -6.09 10.91
CA GLY A 82 6.28 -7.37 10.27
C GLY A 82 6.96 -7.20 8.92
N VAL A 83 7.79 -8.17 8.56
CA VAL A 83 8.38 -8.29 7.22
C VAL A 83 8.16 -9.70 6.70
N PHE A 84 7.75 -9.83 5.44
CA PHE A 84 7.60 -11.12 4.75
C PHE A 84 7.98 -10.97 3.27
N ARG A 85 8.33 -12.09 2.63
CA ARG A 85 8.58 -12.14 1.18
C ARG A 85 7.28 -11.81 0.44
N THR A 86 7.34 -10.92 -0.54
CA THR A 86 6.17 -10.60 -1.39
C THR A 86 5.69 -11.88 -2.10
N PRO A 87 4.41 -12.29 -1.94
CA PRO A 87 3.88 -13.57 -2.41
C PRO A 87 3.53 -13.50 -3.91
N CYS A 88 4.56 -13.39 -4.73
CA CYS A 88 4.46 -13.29 -6.18
C CYS A 88 5.37 -14.32 -6.83
N ASP A 89 5.07 -14.70 -8.07
CA ASP A 89 5.97 -15.57 -8.84
C ASP A 89 7.32 -14.88 -9.14
N GLU A 90 8.33 -15.67 -9.48
CA GLU A 90 9.68 -15.17 -9.75
C GLU A 90 9.74 -14.20 -10.93
N GLN A 91 8.84 -14.31 -11.92
CA GLN A 91 8.80 -13.39 -13.05
C GLN A 91 8.38 -11.99 -12.59
N LEU A 92 7.30 -11.90 -11.81
CA LEU A 92 6.81 -10.65 -11.26
C LEU A 92 7.79 -10.06 -10.24
N LEU A 93 8.38 -10.89 -9.39
CA LEU A 93 9.44 -10.47 -8.46
C LEU A 93 10.63 -9.88 -9.21
N SER A 94 11.08 -10.50 -10.31
CA SER A 94 12.19 -9.98 -11.12
C SER A 94 11.89 -8.61 -11.77
N ALA A 95 10.61 -8.28 -11.97
CA ALA A 95 10.16 -7.01 -12.51
C ALA A 95 10.06 -5.90 -11.45
N LEU A 96 9.81 -6.29 -10.19
CA LEU A 96 9.80 -5.39 -9.05
C LEU A 96 11.21 -4.87 -8.73
N PRO A 97 11.32 -3.68 -8.12
CA PRO A 97 12.59 -3.24 -7.57
C PRO A 97 12.99 -4.14 -6.38
N PRO A 98 14.30 -4.41 -6.18
CA PRO A 98 14.76 -5.26 -5.07
C PRO A 98 14.28 -4.80 -3.69
N GLU A 99 14.10 -3.49 -3.50
CA GLU A 99 13.58 -2.91 -2.26
C GLU A 99 12.12 -3.33 -1.98
N SER A 100 11.36 -3.70 -3.03
CA SER A 100 9.97 -4.16 -2.91
C SER A 100 9.83 -5.69 -2.88
N HIS A 101 10.92 -6.44 -2.87
CA HIS A 101 10.90 -7.90 -2.76
C HIS A 101 10.35 -8.42 -1.43
N ASN A 102 10.44 -7.61 -0.39
CA ASN A 102 9.89 -7.92 0.92
C ASN A 102 8.80 -6.89 1.25
N ALA A 103 7.62 -7.39 1.58
CA ALA A 103 6.52 -6.61 2.09
C ALA A 103 6.79 -6.19 3.53
N ARG A 104 6.33 -4.99 3.89
CA ARG A 104 6.43 -4.45 5.24
C ARG A 104 5.05 -4.06 5.73
N VAL A 105 4.76 -4.42 6.98
CA VAL A 105 3.44 -4.20 7.57
C VAL A 105 3.60 -3.69 9.01
N ALA A 106 2.76 -2.75 9.43
CA ALA A 106 2.56 -2.43 10.84
C ALA A 106 1.24 -3.01 11.32
N PHE A 107 1.19 -3.53 12.54
CA PHE A 107 0.03 -4.21 13.09
C PHE A 107 -0.25 -3.76 14.51
N LEU A 108 -1.31 -2.96 14.65
CA LEU A 108 -1.82 -2.44 15.90
C LEU A 108 -2.99 -3.30 16.37
N VAL A 109 -2.85 -3.96 17.51
CA VAL A 109 -3.78 -5.01 17.97
C VAL A 109 -4.20 -4.76 19.42
N PRO A 110 -5.49 -4.92 19.76
CA PRO A 110 -5.92 -4.94 21.15
C PRO A 110 -5.52 -6.26 21.83
N LYS A 111 -5.24 -6.23 23.15
CA LYS A 111 -4.73 -7.40 23.90
C LYS A 111 -5.77 -8.17 24.69
N ASP A 112 -6.83 -7.49 25.12
CA ASP A 112 -7.77 -8.05 26.11
C ASP A 112 -8.88 -8.91 25.50
N VAL A 113 -8.81 -9.15 24.18
CA VAL A 113 -9.86 -9.87 23.43
C VAL A 113 -9.21 -10.97 22.59
N PRO A 114 -9.74 -12.20 22.61
CA PRO A 114 -9.23 -13.27 21.78
C PRO A 114 -9.49 -12.98 20.28
N PRO A 115 -8.59 -13.37 19.36
CA PRO A 115 -8.70 -13.06 17.93
C PRO A 115 -10.04 -13.41 17.28
N GLN A 116 -10.68 -14.50 17.71
CA GLN A 116 -11.95 -14.97 17.16
C GLN A 116 -13.11 -13.99 17.43
N LYS A 117 -12.95 -13.10 18.43
CA LYS A 117 -13.90 -12.04 18.76
C LYS A 117 -13.46 -10.65 18.28
N MET A 118 -12.32 -10.55 17.60
CA MET A 118 -11.79 -9.32 17.04
C MET A 118 -12.11 -9.21 15.55
N ALA A 119 -12.14 -7.97 15.06
CA ALA A 119 -12.03 -7.71 13.63
C ALA A 119 -10.63 -7.17 13.30
N CYS A 120 -10.20 -7.30 12.05
CA CYS A 120 -8.98 -6.64 11.56
C CYS A 120 -9.26 -5.94 10.23
N VAL A 121 -8.79 -4.71 10.07
CA VAL A 121 -8.83 -3.99 8.80
C VAL A 121 -7.41 -3.84 8.26
N VAL A 122 -7.19 -4.27 7.02
CA VAL A 122 -5.95 -4.04 6.26
C VAL A 122 -6.06 -2.71 5.51
N HIS A 123 -5.18 -1.77 5.82
CA HIS A 123 -5.13 -0.43 5.25
C HIS A 123 -4.10 -0.33 4.13
N LEU A 124 -4.57 -0.05 2.93
CA LEU A 124 -3.77 0.14 1.73
C LEU A 124 -3.39 1.62 1.56
N ALA A 125 -2.20 1.87 1.04
CA ALA A 125 -1.63 3.21 0.94
C ALA A 125 -2.24 3.97 -0.24
N GLY A 126 -2.58 5.25 -0.03
CA GLY A 126 -2.84 6.17 -1.14
C GLY A 126 -1.54 6.70 -1.75
N THR A 127 -1.64 7.42 -2.86
CA THR A 127 -0.46 7.98 -3.54
C THR A 127 0.35 8.89 -2.60
N GLY A 128 1.62 8.54 -2.40
CA GLY A 128 2.55 9.29 -1.54
C GLY A 128 2.38 9.06 -0.04
N ASP A 129 1.55 8.10 0.37
CA ASP A 129 1.50 7.64 1.75
C ASP A 129 2.65 6.68 2.04
N HIS A 130 3.83 7.27 2.27
CA HIS A 130 5.09 6.54 2.30
C HIS A 130 5.33 5.70 3.56
N THR A 131 4.69 5.98 4.68
CA THR A 131 4.95 5.29 5.95
C THR A 131 3.65 4.73 6.53
N PHE A 132 3.74 4.14 7.72
CA PHE A 132 2.56 3.62 8.42
C PHE A 132 1.77 4.71 9.17
N GLU A 133 2.41 5.83 9.51
CA GLU A 133 1.93 6.74 10.56
C GLU A 133 0.53 7.30 10.32
N ARG A 134 0.25 7.77 9.10
CA ARG A 134 -1.04 8.40 8.78
C ARG A 134 -2.19 7.41 8.97
N ARG A 135 -2.01 6.18 8.50
CA ARG A 135 -3.01 5.11 8.59
C ARG A 135 -3.10 4.54 10.00
N LEU A 136 -2.00 4.44 10.75
CA LEU A 136 -2.04 4.03 12.16
C LEU A 136 -2.86 4.98 13.05
N ARG A 137 -2.94 6.28 12.71
CA ARG A 137 -3.82 7.23 13.41
C ARG A 137 -5.31 6.87 13.30
N LEU A 138 -5.71 6.18 12.22
CA LEU A 138 -7.07 5.65 12.07
C LEU A 138 -7.34 4.48 13.04
N GLY A 139 -6.29 3.78 13.49
CA GLY A 139 -6.41 2.61 14.35
C GLY A 139 -6.70 2.90 15.82
N GLY A 140 -6.34 4.09 16.32
CA GLY A 140 -6.57 4.46 17.73
C GLY A 140 -8.05 4.35 18.16
N PRO A 141 -8.99 4.96 17.43
CA PRO A 141 -10.42 4.79 17.69
C PRO A 141 -10.92 3.35 17.51
N LEU A 142 -10.35 2.59 16.57
CA LEU A 142 -10.74 1.21 16.24
C LEU A 142 -10.41 0.21 17.35
N LEU A 143 -9.32 0.44 18.10
CA LEU A 143 -8.97 -0.37 19.26
C LEU A 143 -10.09 -0.44 20.31
N LYS A 144 -10.83 0.66 20.50
CA LYS A 144 -11.98 0.72 21.44
C LYS A 144 -13.15 -0.16 21.03
N GLN A 145 -13.16 -0.63 19.78
CA GLN A 145 -14.19 -1.48 19.20
C GLN A 145 -13.68 -2.92 18.98
N ASN A 146 -12.51 -3.28 19.54
CA ASN A 146 -11.83 -4.56 19.32
C ASN A 146 -11.49 -4.82 17.85
N ILE A 147 -11.19 -3.75 17.10
CA ILE A 147 -10.80 -3.80 15.71
C ILE A 147 -9.29 -3.51 15.63
N ALA A 148 -8.52 -4.50 15.21
CA ALA A 148 -7.11 -4.36 14.92
C ALA A 148 -6.90 -3.62 13.59
N THR A 149 -5.79 -2.91 13.49
CA THR A 149 -5.40 -2.12 12.31
C THR A 149 -4.09 -2.67 11.77
N MET A 150 -4.13 -3.22 10.56
CA MET A 150 -2.96 -3.68 9.83
C MET A 150 -2.67 -2.71 8.69
N VAL A 151 -1.45 -2.20 8.57
CA VAL A 151 -1.08 -1.17 7.59
C VAL A 151 0.02 -1.69 6.69
N LEU A 152 -0.29 -1.89 5.40
CA LEU A 152 0.65 -2.41 4.41
C LEU A 152 1.43 -1.27 3.74
N GLU A 153 2.76 -1.24 3.83
CA GLU A 153 3.57 -0.29 3.05
C GLU A 153 3.62 -0.75 1.60
N SER A 154 3.01 0.02 0.69
CA SER A 154 2.96 -0.35 -0.72
C SER A 154 4.36 -0.48 -1.35
N PRO A 155 4.52 -1.34 -2.37
CA PRO A 155 5.70 -1.34 -3.22
C PRO A 155 5.99 0.09 -3.73
N PHE A 156 7.26 0.40 -3.99
CA PHE A 156 7.73 1.72 -4.43
C PHE A 156 7.58 2.86 -3.42
N TYR A 157 7.08 2.63 -2.20
CA TYR A 157 6.93 3.64 -1.15
C TYR A 157 7.79 3.34 0.08
N GLY A 158 8.04 4.37 0.91
CA GLY A 158 8.75 4.20 2.18
C GLY A 158 10.12 3.54 2.00
N GLN A 159 10.34 2.46 2.74
CA GLN A 159 11.57 1.67 2.65
C GLN A 159 11.62 0.78 1.41
N ARG A 160 10.50 0.62 0.70
CA ARG A 160 10.36 -0.17 -0.53
C ARG A 160 10.53 0.68 -1.80
N ARG A 161 10.88 1.96 -1.65
CA ARG A 161 11.06 2.91 -2.77
C ARG A 161 12.43 2.74 -3.44
N PRO A 162 12.51 2.59 -4.77
CA PRO A 162 13.78 2.56 -5.51
C PRO A 162 14.60 3.83 -5.29
N MET A 163 15.92 3.69 -5.22
CA MET A 163 16.84 4.82 -4.98
C MET A 163 16.66 6.01 -5.95
N LEU A 164 16.39 5.73 -7.24
CA LEU A 164 16.24 6.78 -8.26
C LEU A 164 14.86 7.44 -8.26
N GLN A 165 13.89 6.90 -7.52
CA GLN A 165 12.54 7.44 -7.44
C GLN A 165 12.46 8.60 -6.45
N ARG A 166 11.87 9.72 -6.87
CA ARG A 166 11.66 10.89 -6.01
C ARG A 166 10.23 10.96 -5.49
N GLY A 167 10.06 10.81 -4.18
CA GLY A 167 8.74 10.82 -3.55
C GLY A 167 7.84 9.73 -4.11
N ALA A 168 6.59 10.07 -4.38
CA ALA A 168 5.57 9.16 -4.91
C ALA A 168 5.60 8.98 -6.44
N LYS A 169 6.50 9.68 -7.13
CA LYS A 169 6.52 9.75 -8.59
C LYS A 169 7.21 8.53 -9.17
N LEU A 170 6.41 7.55 -9.56
CA LEU A 170 6.88 6.34 -10.22
C LEU A 170 7.63 6.70 -11.52
N LEU A 171 8.63 5.89 -11.87
CA LEU A 171 9.50 6.18 -13.00
C LEU A 171 8.89 5.73 -14.32
N CYS A 172 8.22 4.58 -14.33
CA CYS A 172 7.55 4.00 -15.50
C CYS A 172 6.07 3.73 -15.24
N VAL A 173 5.24 3.73 -16.28
CA VAL A 173 3.83 3.30 -16.16
C VAL A 173 3.73 1.84 -15.68
N SER A 174 4.63 0.97 -16.15
CA SER A 174 4.75 -0.41 -15.66
C SER A 174 4.91 -0.49 -14.14
N ASP A 175 5.59 0.47 -13.50
CA ASP A 175 5.81 0.45 -12.05
C ASP A 175 4.47 0.62 -11.29
N LEU A 176 3.51 1.36 -11.84
CA LEU A 176 2.19 1.53 -11.23
C LEU A 176 1.42 0.21 -11.21
N LEU A 177 1.50 -0.53 -12.31
CA LEU A 177 0.79 -1.79 -12.44
C LEU A 177 1.45 -2.90 -11.61
N LEU A 178 2.79 -2.91 -11.55
CA LEU A 178 3.54 -3.78 -10.64
C LEU A 178 3.21 -3.48 -9.17
N LEU A 179 3.14 -2.19 -8.80
CA LEU A 179 2.70 -1.74 -7.48
C LEU A 179 1.31 -2.30 -7.17
N GLY A 180 0.36 -2.11 -8.08
CA GLY A 180 -1.02 -2.57 -7.93
C GLY A 180 -1.11 -4.08 -7.71
N ARG A 181 -0.49 -4.87 -8.61
CA ARG A 181 -0.53 -6.35 -8.51
C ARG A 181 0.12 -6.85 -7.22
N ALA A 182 1.31 -6.38 -6.88
CA ALA A 182 1.98 -6.81 -5.65
C ALA A 182 1.18 -6.41 -4.40
N THR A 183 0.56 -5.21 -4.39
CA THR A 183 -0.31 -4.78 -3.28
C THR A 183 -1.52 -5.70 -3.13
N ILE A 184 -2.16 -6.11 -4.25
CA ILE A 184 -3.30 -7.03 -4.22
C ILE A 184 -2.89 -8.39 -3.64
N GLU A 185 -1.80 -8.99 -4.12
CA GLU A 185 -1.37 -10.31 -3.64
C GLU A 185 -0.93 -10.27 -2.17
N GLU A 186 -0.20 -9.23 -1.76
CA GLU A 186 0.19 -9.02 -0.36
C GLU A 186 -1.03 -8.85 0.54
N ALA A 187 -2.03 -8.06 0.13
CA ALA A 187 -3.25 -7.86 0.90
C ALA A 187 -4.06 -9.15 1.02
N ARG A 188 -4.19 -9.92 -0.08
CA ARG A 188 -4.87 -11.22 -0.08
C ARG A 188 -4.19 -12.22 0.86
N SER A 189 -2.87 -12.31 0.80
CA SER A 189 -2.10 -13.17 1.70
C SER A 189 -2.16 -12.73 3.17
N LEU A 190 -2.20 -11.42 3.45
CA LEU A 190 -2.39 -10.90 4.81
C LEU A 190 -3.78 -11.24 5.37
N LEU A 191 -4.83 -11.09 4.56
CA LEU A 191 -6.18 -11.52 4.95
C LEU A 191 -6.23 -13.02 5.21
N TYR A 192 -5.61 -13.82 4.33
CA TYR A 192 -5.55 -15.27 4.54
C TYR A 192 -4.78 -15.63 5.81
N TRP A 193 -3.63 -15.00 6.07
CA TRP A 193 -2.89 -15.18 7.32
C TRP A 193 -3.69 -14.76 8.56
N LEU A 194 -4.46 -13.66 8.47
CA LEU A 194 -5.33 -13.19 9.55
C LEU A 194 -6.40 -14.23 9.90
N ASP A 195 -6.95 -14.90 8.90
CA ASP A 195 -7.95 -15.97 9.04
C ASP A 195 -7.31 -17.27 9.56
N SER A 196 -6.34 -17.81 8.83
CA SER A 196 -5.84 -19.18 9.01
C SER A 196 -4.86 -19.32 10.17
N GLU A 197 -3.99 -18.31 10.40
CA GLU A 197 -2.93 -18.38 11.41
C GLU A 197 -3.25 -17.55 12.64
N ALA A 198 -3.70 -16.30 12.44
CA ALA A 198 -4.00 -15.41 13.56
C ALA A 198 -5.40 -15.65 14.16
N GLY A 199 -6.33 -16.26 13.41
CA GLY A 199 -7.65 -16.67 13.89
C GLY A 199 -8.63 -15.52 14.11
N PHE A 200 -8.56 -14.46 13.30
CA PHE A 200 -9.49 -13.32 13.40
C PHE A 200 -10.91 -13.69 12.96
N GLY A 201 -11.91 -13.26 13.72
CA GLY A 201 -13.31 -13.59 13.43
C GLY A 201 -13.91 -12.79 12.25
N LYS A 202 -13.43 -11.57 12.01
CA LYS A 202 -13.86 -10.72 10.89
C LYS A 202 -12.67 -9.99 10.30
N MET A 203 -12.66 -9.82 8.99
CA MET A 203 -11.61 -9.09 8.29
C MET A 203 -12.21 -8.14 7.26
N GLY A 204 -11.50 -7.05 6.99
CA GLY A 204 -11.85 -6.08 5.96
C GLY A 204 -10.62 -5.43 5.36
N VAL A 205 -10.84 -4.72 4.25
CA VAL A 205 -9.82 -3.91 3.58
C VAL A 205 -10.33 -2.49 3.46
N CYS A 206 -9.44 -1.52 3.67
CA CYS A 206 -9.71 -0.11 3.47
C CYS A 206 -8.58 0.51 2.64
N GLY A 207 -8.95 1.31 1.65
CA GLY A 207 -8.02 1.97 0.74
C GLY A 207 -8.43 3.43 0.50
N LEU A 208 -7.47 4.25 0.07
CA LEU A 208 -7.73 5.64 -0.33
C LEU A 208 -7.05 5.93 -1.66
N SER A 209 -7.84 6.37 -2.65
CA SER A 209 -7.40 6.71 -4.00
C SER A 209 -6.76 5.53 -4.73
N MET A 210 -5.44 5.36 -4.66
CA MET A 210 -4.71 4.25 -5.27
C MET A 210 -4.89 2.94 -4.48
N GLY A 211 -4.98 3.05 -3.15
CA GLY A 211 -5.12 1.91 -2.25
C GLY A 211 -6.53 1.38 -2.21
#